data_AF-A0A5R2AT09-F1
#
_entry.id   AF-A0A5R2AT09-F1
#
_cell.length_a   1.000
_cell.length_b   1.000
_cell.length_c   1.000
_cell.angle_alpha   90.00
_cell.angle_beta   90.00
_cell.angle_gamma   90.00
#
_symmetry.space_group_name_H-M   'P 1'
#
loop_
_entity.id
_entity.type
_entity.pdbx_description
1 polymer ?
#
loop_
_entity_poly.entity_id
_entity_poly.type
_entity_poly.pdbx_seq_one_letter_code
_entity_poly.pdbx_strand_id
1 'polypeptide(L)'
;MELQKFVAELKNETHQLYGVRFDLEEVLIGVRGISISDGTVSSNDDAFDRFNDILFNIYEDSFGYRIVTMDPGKVSPETLQKYGVIGGEARTEPQLTRVRSGDHRGKPAIIQASQVLVRRDGNGDLIWDEKDKTYKGWFGVDIHAQGMEKDYVGVSSLACTVTKATWKDREWLDFYKAFLMAEAAAKAKNPKFQGIPYAIHNQDLALKILGEVK
;
A
#
# COMPACT_ATOMS: atom_id res chain seq x y z
N MET A 1 12.80 -16.48 3.09
CA MET A 1 13.38 -16.01 4.38
C MET A 1 12.32 -16.09 5.47
N GLU A 2 12.67 -16.44 6.72
CA GLU A 2 11.73 -16.36 7.85
C GLU A 2 11.10 -14.96 7.98
N LEU A 3 9.79 -14.90 8.19
CA LEU A 3 8.99 -13.68 8.23
C LEU A 3 9.49 -12.69 9.30
N GLN A 4 9.83 -13.17 10.49
CA GLN A 4 10.37 -12.34 11.56
C GLN A 4 11.68 -11.67 11.16
N LYS A 5 12.57 -12.42 10.49
CA LYS A 5 13.84 -11.89 9.99
C LYS A 5 13.61 -10.87 8.87
N PHE A 6 12.71 -11.18 7.93
CA PHE A 6 12.37 -10.26 6.85
C PHE A 6 11.82 -8.93 7.37
N VAL A 7 10.90 -8.97 8.33
CA VAL A 7 10.32 -7.75 8.91
C VAL A 7 11.35 -6.94 9.69
N ALA A 8 12.31 -7.58 10.38
CA ALA A 8 13.40 -6.87 11.04
C ALA A 8 14.27 -6.10 10.05
N GLU A 9 14.65 -6.72 8.93
CA GLU A 9 15.40 -6.07 7.86
C GLU A 9 14.56 -4.99 7.16
N LEU A 10 13.28 -5.24 6.91
CA LEU A 10 12.35 -4.26 6.33
C LEU A 10 12.23 -3.01 7.20
N LYS A 11 12.16 -3.17 8.53
CA LYS A 11 12.19 -2.03 9.47
C LYS A 11 13.50 -1.26 9.33
N ASN A 12 14.64 -1.95 9.32
CA ASN A 12 15.95 -1.31 9.19
C ASN A 12 16.09 -0.54 7.87
N GLU A 13 15.75 -1.15 6.73
CA GLU A 13 15.80 -0.50 5.41
C GLU A 13 14.86 0.70 5.32
N THR A 14 13.62 0.57 5.82
CA THR A 14 12.64 1.66 5.84
C THR A 14 13.12 2.82 6.73
N HIS A 15 13.76 2.52 7.86
CA HIS A 15 14.39 3.52 8.72
C HIS A 15 15.54 4.23 7.98
N GLN A 16 16.41 3.51 7.30
CA GLN A 16 17.54 4.09 6.57
C GLN A 16 17.08 4.99 5.42
N LEU A 17 16.06 4.58 4.68
CA LEU A 17 15.54 5.33 3.53
C LEU A 17 14.78 6.59 3.94
N TYR A 18 13.98 6.51 5.00
CA TYR A 18 12.99 7.56 5.30
C TYR A 18 13.06 8.13 6.72
N GLY A 19 13.97 7.64 7.57
CA GLY A 19 14.12 8.09 8.96
C GLY A 19 12.96 7.68 9.87
N VAL A 20 12.14 6.71 9.46
CA VAL A 20 10.95 6.26 10.21
C VAL A 20 11.35 5.65 11.56
N ARG A 21 10.58 5.96 12.61
CA ARG A 21 10.81 5.52 13.99
C ARG A 21 9.63 4.69 14.47
N PHE A 22 9.85 3.38 14.61
CA PHE A 22 8.82 2.39 14.98
C PHE A 22 8.47 2.37 16.47
N ASP A 23 9.25 3.09 17.29
CA ASP A 23 9.03 3.29 18.73
C ASP A 23 8.10 4.47 19.04
N LEU A 24 7.78 5.32 18.04
CA LEU A 24 7.00 6.54 18.25
C LEU A 24 5.52 6.39 17.86
N GLU A 25 5.25 5.76 16.73
CA GLU A 25 3.92 5.57 16.18
C GLU A 25 3.85 4.28 15.35
N GLU A 26 2.64 3.76 15.14
CA GLU A 26 2.43 2.68 14.15
C GLU A 26 2.91 3.15 12.78
N VAL A 27 3.42 2.22 11.98
CA VAL A 27 3.84 2.48 10.59
C VAL A 27 3.21 1.43 9.69
N LEU A 28 2.58 1.88 8.60
CA LEU A 28 2.19 1.00 7.52
C LEU A 28 3.35 0.86 6.53
N ILE A 29 3.67 -0.37 6.12
CA ILE A 29 4.67 -0.63 5.08
C ILE A 29 4.05 -1.54 4.02
N GLY A 30 3.89 -1.03 2.81
CA GLY A 30 3.52 -1.80 1.63
C GLY A 30 4.76 -2.28 0.90
N VAL A 31 4.81 -3.56 0.56
CA VAL A 31 5.89 -4.17 -0.22
C VAL A 31 5.30 -4.90 -1.41
N ARG A 32 5.74 -4.52 -2.61
CA ARG A 32 5.27 -5.13 -3.85
C ARG A 32 5.92 -6.47 -4.13
N GLY A 33 5.19 -7.34 -4.81
CA GLY A 33 5.75 -8.55 -5.42
C GLY A 33 6.31 -9.57 -4.42
N ILE A 34 5.71 -9.71 -3.24
CA ILE A 34 6.11 -10.75 -2.26
C ILE A 34 4.94 -11.61 -1.82
N SER A 35 5.26 -12.85 -1.45
CA SER A 35 4.32 -13.82 -0.91
C SER A 35 4.78 -14.27 0.48
N ILE A 36 3.80 -14.56 1.35
CA ILE A 36 4.06 -15.15 2.68
C ILE A 36 3.30 -16.48 2.75
N SER A 37 4.04 -17.58 2.91
CA SER A 37 3.49 -18.92 3.14
C SER A 37 4.22 -19.57 4.29
N ASP A 38 3.48 -20.14 5.24
CA ASP A 38 4.02 -20.92 6.35
C ASP A 38 5.15 -20.20 7.12
N GLY A 39 4.99 -18.89 7.35
CA GLY A 39 5.96 -18.06 8.06
C GLY A 39 7.21 -17.71 7.24
N THR A 40 7.25 -18.05 5.95
CA THR A 40 8.35 -17.73 5.03
C THR A 40 7.93 -16.70 3.99
N VAL A 41 8.79 -15.72 3.76
CA VAL A 41 8.69 -14.71 2.70
C VAL A 41 9.49 -15.15 1.48
N SER A 42 8.89 -15.02 0.30
CA SER A 42 9.53 -15.17 -1.01
C SER A 42 9.10 -14.04 -1.96
N SER A 43 9.88 -13.78 -2.99
CA SER A 43 9.42 -12.99 -4.15
C SER A 43 8.33 -13.74 -4.92
N ASN A 44 7.52 -13.01 -5.67
CA ASN A 44 6.60 -13.55 -6.68
C ASN A 44 6.82 -12.85 -8.03
N ASP A 45 5.92 -13.00 -8.99
CA ASP A 45 6.10 -12.49 -10.36
C ASP A 45 5.73 -11.01 -10.55
N ASP A 46 5.29 -10.30 -9.50
CA ASP A 46 4.77 -8.91 -9.56
C ASP A 46 3.77 -8.70 -10.70
N ALA A 47 2.98 -9.73 -11.03
CA ALA A 47 2.03 -9.71 -12.13
C ALA A 47 0.97 -8.59 -12.00
N PHE A 48 0.74 -7.88 -13.11
CA PHE A 48 -0.32 -6.88 -13.21
C PHE A 48 -1.72 -7.45 -12.96
N ASP A 49 -2.62 -6.61 -12.43
CA ASP A 49 -4.02 -6.93 -12.16
C ASP A 49 -4.22 -8.06 -11.13
N ARG A 50 -3.28 -8.19 -10.18
CA ARG A 50 -3.31 -9.21 -9.11
C ARG A 50 -3.19 -8.61 -7.70
N PHE A 51 -3.67 -9.39 -6.74
CA PHE A 51 -3.45 -9.17 -5.31
C PHE A 51 -2.21 -9.98 -4.87
N ASN A 52 -1.03 -9.46 -5.16
CA ASN A 52 0.27 -10.12 -5.01
C ASN A 52 1.27 -9.27 -4.20
N ASP A 53 0.75 -8.27 -3.48
CA ASP A 53 1.52 -7.39 -2.62
C ASP A 53 1.16 -7.66 -1.16
N ILE A 54 2.01 -7.21 -0.24
CA ILE A 54 1.76 -7.30 1.19
C ILE A 54 1.76 -5.92 1.83
N LEU A 55 0.73 -5.64 2.61
CA LEU A 55 0.68 -4.49 3.51
C LEU A 55 0.92 -4.95 4.94
N PHE A 56 2.03 -4.51 5.52
CA PHE A 56 2.33 -4.68 6.94
C PHE A 56 1.76 -3.51 7.75
N ASN A 57 1.23 -3.83 8.93
CA ASN A 57 1.07 -2.88 10.03
C ASN A 57 2.15 -3.17 11.08
N ILE A 58 3.08 -2.23 11.27
CA ILE A 58 4.22 -2.38 12.16
C ILE A 58 3.97 -1.60 13.44
N TYR A 59 3.99 -2.32 14.56
CA TYR A 59 4.08 -1.76 15.90
C TYR A 59 5.52 -1.87 16.41
N GLU A 60 5.76 -1.37 17.62
CA GLU A 60 7.07 -1.42 18.28
C GLU A 60 7.62 -2.86 18.33
N ASP A 61 6.85 -3.76 18.95
CA ASP A 61 7.26 -5.15 19.23
C ASP A 61 6.48 -6.22 18.46
N SER A 62 5.56 -5.82 17.58
CA SER A 62 4.75 -6.77 16.82
C SER A 62 4.38 -6.24 15.45
N PHE A 63 3.86 -7.10 14.59
CA PHE A 63 3.31 -6.70 13.31
C PHE A 63 2.16 -7.61 12.91
N GLY A 64 1.29 -7.07 12.06
CA GLY A 64 0.38 -7.86 11.24
C GLY A 64 0.68 -7.63 9.76
N TYR A 65 0.08 -8.44 8.91
CA TYR A 65 0.16 -8.28 7.47
C TYR A 65 -1.14 -8.74 6.79
N ARG A 66 -1.31 -8.34 5.53
CA ARG A 66 -2.43 -8.75 4.68
C ARG A 66 -2.05 -8.70 3.21
N ILE A 67 -2.77 -9.48 2.42
CA ILE A 67 -2.64 -9.50 0.96
C ILE A 67 -3.37 -8.28 0.40
N VAL A 68 -2.65 -7.51 -0.40
CA VAL A 68 -3.15 -6.32 -1.08
C VAL A 68 -2.71 -6.30 -2.54
N THR A 69 -3.14 -5.26 -3.24
CA THR A 69 -2.45 -4.72 -4.40
C THR A 69 -2.12 -3.25 -4.10
N MET A 70 -0.98 -2.77 -4.57
CA MET A 70 -0.61 -1.35 -4.63
C MET A 70 -0.51 -0.85 -6.07
N ASP A 71 -0.97 -1.68 -7.00
CA ASP A 71 -0.95 -1.44 -8.43
C ASP A 71 -2.39 -1.26 -8.95
N PRO A 72 -2.56 -0.52 -10.06
CA PRO A 72 -3.86 -0.39 -10.68
C PRO A 72 -4.32 -1.74 -11.23
N GLY A 73 -5.63 -1.92 -11.34
CA GLY A 73 -6.21 -3.05 -12.05
C GLY A 73 -6.39 -2.78 -13.54
N LYS A 74 -6.63 -3.84 -14.31
CA LYS A 74 -6.93 -3.72 -15.74
C LYS A 74 -8.32 -3.16 -15.96
N VAL A 75 -8.42 -2.02 -16.64
CA VAL A 75 -9.70 -1.37 -16.94
C VAL A 75 -9.72 -0.85 -18.38
N SER A 76 -10.90 -0.47 -18.86
CA SER A 76 -11.03 0.16 -20.17
C SER A 76 -10.79 1.68 -20.10
N PRO A 77 -10.41 2.34 -21.21
CA PRO A 77 -10.28 3.80 -21.25
C PRO A 77 -11.57 4.54 -20.85
N GLU A 78 -12.74 4.00 -21.21
CA GLU A 78 -14.05 4.56 -20.82
C GLU A 78 -14.26 4.47 -19.30
N THR A 79 -13.73 3.42 -18.69
CA THR A 79 -13.78 3.23 -17.23
C THR A 79 -12.90 4.25 -16.53
N LEU A 80 -11.68 4.49 -17.03
CA LEU A 80 -10.79 5.54 -16.52
C LEU A 80 -11.47 6.92 -16.61
N GLN A 81 -12.05 7.24 -17.77
CA GLN A 81 -12.78 8.50 -17.98
C GLN A 81 -13.97 8.64 -17.03
N LYS A 82 -14.76 7.57 -16.84
CA LYS A 82 -15.89 7.54 -15.90
C LYS A 82 -15.46 7.86 -14.47
N TYR A 83 -14.26 7.44 -14.08
CA TYR A 83 -13.70 7.71 -12.75
C TYR A 83 -12.84 8.98 -12.70
N GLY A 84 -12.82 9.79 -13.76
CA GLY A 84 -12.06 11.04 -13.80
C GLY A 84 -10.54 10.84 -13.81
N VAL A 85 -10.08 9.65 -14.17
CA VAL A 85 -8.65 9.34 -14.28
C VAL A 85 -8.16 9.77 -15.65
N ILE A 86 -7.27 10.76 -15.68
CA ILE A 86 -6.69 11.34 -16.89
C ILE A 86 -5.24 10.90 -17.02
N GLY A 87 -4.83 10.55 -18.25
CA GLY A 87 -3.45 10.19 -18.56
C GLY A 87 -3.08 8.74 -18.25
N GLY A 88 -4.07 7.85 -18.17
CA GLY A 88 -3.91 6.40 -17.98
C GLY A 88 -3.93 5.95 -16.52
N GLU A 89 -3.83 4.64 -16.33
CA GLU A 89 -3.68 3.97 -15.05
C GLU A 89 -2.53 4.59 -14.24
N ALA A 90 -2.71 4.66 -12.91
CA ALA A 90 -1.70 5.24 -12.03
C ALA A 90 -1.14 4.19 -11.07
N ARG A 91 0.18 4.18 -10.92
CA ARG A 91 0.92 3.42 -9.91
C ARG A 91 1.56 4.38 -8.92
N THR A 92 1.48 4.07 -7.64
CA THR A 92 2.14 4.87 -6.60
C THR A 92 3.64 4.60 -6.62
N GLU A 93 4.45 5.64 -6.68
CA GLU A 93 5.91 5.49 -6.59
C GLU A 93 6.31 5.08 -5.16
N PRO A 94 7.47 4.41 -4.98
CA PRO A 94 8.07 4.23 -3.66
C PRO A 94 8.26 5.56 -2.95
N GLN A 95 7.74 5.65 -1.73
CA GLN A 95 7.74 6.90 -0.96
C GLN A 95 7.33 6.66 0.50
N LEU A 96 7.57 7.67 1.34
CA LEU A 96 6.92 7.83 2.64
C LEU A 96 5.85 8.92 2.56
N THR A 97 4.63 8.58 2.94
CA THR A 97 3.48 9.50 3.02
C THR A 97 2.78 9.37 4.37
N ARG A 98 1.73 10.15 4.60
CA ARG A 98 0.84 9.99 5.76
C ARG A 98 -0.58 9.67 5.32
N VAL A 99 -1.25 8.84 6.11
CA VAL A 99 -2.64 8.43 5.90
C VAL A 99 -3.45 8.57 7.18
N ARG A 100 -4.77 8.70 7.08
CA ARG A 100 -5.67 8.89 8.22
C ARG A 100 -7.01 8.21 8.00
N SER A 101 -7.82 8.05 9.04
CA SER A 101 -9.16 7.52 8.84
C SER A 101 -10.02 8.50 8.03
N GLY A 102 -10.87 7.95 7.18
CA GLY A 102 -11.78 8.71 6.33
C GLY A 102 -12.79 7.83 5.62
N ASP A 103 -13.24 8.30 4.46
CA ASP A 103 -14.27 7.67 3.65
C ASP A 103 -13.81 7.51 2.21
N HIS A 104 -14.01 6.32 1.64
CA HIS A 104 -13.86 6.03 0.23
C HIS A 104 -15.23 5.64 -0.34
N ARG A 105 -15.92 6.60 -0.97
CA ARG A 105 -17.21 6.41 -1.65
C ARG A 105 -18.32 5.85 -0.74
N GLY A 106 -18.44 6.40 0.46
CA GLY A 106 -19.44 6.01 1.46
C GLY A 106 -19.07 4.76 2.27
N LYS A 107 -17.80 4.33 2.20
CA LYS A 107 -17.26 3.21 2.97
C LYS A 107 -16.08 3.68 3.84
N PRO A 108 -15.98 3.24 5.11
CA PRO A 108 -14.87 3.62 5.97
C PRO A 108 -13.54 3.19 5.35
N ALA A 109 -12.59 4.09 5.17
CA ALA A 109 -11.31 3.78 4.54
C ALA A 109 -10.17 4.51 5.24
N ILE A 110 -8.93 4.20 4.85
CA ILE A 110 -7.75 4.93 5.26
C ILE A 110 -7.36 5.82 4.09
N ILE A 111 -7.53 7.13 4.22
CA ILE A 111 -7.38 8.09 3.14
C ILE A 111 -6.06 8.83 3.22
N GLN A 112 -5.69 9.52 2.13
CA GLN A 112 -4.52 10.40 2.10
C GLN A 112 -4.57 11.44 3.24
N ALA A 113 -3.42 11.65 3.88
CA ALA A 113 -3.17 12.75 4.80
C ALA A 113 -1.94 13.60 4.41
N SER A 114 -1.22 13.19 3.37
CA SER A 114 -0.24 14.00 2.65
C SER A 114 -0.37 13.81 1.14
N GLN A 115 0.24 14.70 0.36
CA GLN A 115 0.41 14.48 -1.09
C GLN A 115 1.19 13.20 -1.35
N VAL A 116 0.81 12.48 -2.41
CA VAL A 116 1.50 11.28 -2.89
C VAL A 116 2.10 11.54 -4.26
N LEU A 117 3.15 10.81 -4.59
CA LEU A 117 3.75 10.73 -5.91
C LEU A 117 3.19 9.52 -6.66
N VAL A 118 2.62 9.75 -7.85
CA VAL A 118 2.14 8.69 -8.74
C VAL A 118 2.80 8.80 -10.10
N ARG A 119 3.03 7.66 -10.74
CA ARG A 119 3.40 7.51 -12.15
C ARG A 119 2.16 7.11 -12.94
N ARG A 120 1.98 7.69 -14.13
CA ARG A 120 0.83 7.40 -15.00
C ARG A 120 1.26 6.80 -16.31
N ASP A 121 0.68 5.66 -16.63
CA ASP A 121 0.88 4.92 -17.89
C ASP A 121 0.13 5.61 -19.03
N GLY A 122 0.78 6.61 -19.63
CA GLY A 122 0.16 7.44 -20.66
C GLY A 122 0.02 6.74 -22.01
N ASN A 123 0.78 5.70 -22.26
CA ASN A 123 0.80 4.96 -23.53
C ASN A 123 -0.02 3.64 -23.46
N GLY A 124 -0.41 3.20 -22.26
CA GLY A 124 -1.23 2.03 -22.01
C GLY A 124 -0.52 0.70 -22.23
N ASP A 125 0.82 0.68 -22.16
CA ASP A 125 1.61 -0.54 -22.37
C ASP A 125 1.77 -1.38 -21.10
N LEU A 126 1.34 -0.85 -19.94
CA LEU A 126 1.41 -1.48 -18.62
C LEU A 126 2.85 -1.73 -18.16
N ILE A 127 3.79 -0.91 -18.62
CA ILE A 127 5.20 -0.94 -18.23
C ILE A 127 5.53 0.38 -17.55
N TRP A 128 5.70 0.32 -16.22
CA TRP A 128 6.07 1.50 -15.42
C TRP A 128 7.56 1.81 -15.57
N ASP A 129 7.90 2.67 -16.52
CA ASP A 129 9.27 3.07 -16.84
C ASP A 129 9.47 4.59 -16.88
N GLU A 130 10.68 5.04 -17.20
CA GLU A 130 11.06 6.45 -17.27
C GLU A 130 10.30 7.29 -18.32
N LYS A 131 9.60 6.66 -19.26
CA LYS A 131 8.76 7.35 -20.26
C LYS A 131 7.47 7.87 -19.64
N ASP A 132 7.04 7.24 -18.54
CA ASP A 132 5.87 7.68 -17.79
C ASP A 132 6.16 8.91 -16.94
N LYS A 133 5.19 9.82 -16.92
CA LYS A 133 5.29 11.04 -16.12
C LYS A 133 4.86 10.79 -14.69
N THR A 134 5.59 11.40 -13.76
CA THR A 134 5.24 11.43 -12.34
C THR A 134 4.51 12.71 -11.98
N TYR A 135 3.58 12.60 -11.01
CA TYR A 135 2.74 13.68 -10.53
C TYR A 135 2.65 13.62 -9.01
N LYS A 136 2.82 14.77 -8.35
CA LYS A 136 2.67 14.89 -6.89
C LYS A 136 1.40 15.65 -6.56
N GLY A 137 0.55 15.08 -5.71
CA GLY A 137 -0.72 15.72 -5.38
C GLY A 137 -1.67 14.88 -4.53
N TRP A 138 -2.92 15.34 -4.48
CA TRP A 138 -4.05 14.64 -3.86
C TRP A 138 -4.86 13.99 -4.98
N PHE A 139 -4.90 12.66 -4.99
CA PHE A 139 -5.51 11.88 -6.07
C PHE A 139 -6.56 10.88 -5.57
N GLY A 140 -6.87 10.87 -4.26
CA GLY A 140 -7.74 9.85 -3.66
C GLY A 140 -7.10 8.46 -3.67
N VAL A 141 -5.78 8.41 -3.48
CA VAL A 141 -5.04 7.16 -3.29
C VAL A 141 -5.23 6.71 -1.86
N ASP A 142 -6.23 5.87 -1.65
CA ASP A 142 -6.65 5.41 -0.33
C ASP A 142 -6.23 3.95 -0.12
N ILE A 143 -6.30 3.49 1.13
CA ILE A 143 -6.22 2.07 1.51
C ILE A 143 -7.62 1.60 1.89
N HIS A 144 -8.15 0.62 1.15
CA HIS A 144 -9.53 0.19 1.31
C HIS A 144 -9.76 -1.29 0.97
N ALA A 145 -10.93 -1.80 1.36
CA ALA A 145 -11.34 -3.16 1.02
C ALA A 145 -11.85 -3.25 -0.41
N GLN A 146 -11.78 -4.44 -1.03
CA GLN A 146 -12.43 -4.63 -2.32
C GLN A 146 -13.96 -4.69 -2.19
N GLY A 147 -14.66 -4.31 -3.26
CA GLY A 147 -16.13 -4.24 -3.27
C GLY A 147 -16.82 -5.61 -3.21
N MET A 148 -16.19 -6.64 -3.76
CA MET A 148 -16.67 -8.02 -3.82
C MET A 148 -15.48 -8.97 -3.94
N GLU A 149 -15.67 -10.23 -3.58
CA GLU A 149 -14.64 -11.27 -3.68
C GLU A 149 -14.31 -11.57 -5.15
N LYS A 150 -13.01 -11.52 -5.47
CA LYS A 150 -12.42 -11.86 -6.78
C LYS A 150 -10.89 -11.95 -6.69
N ASP A 151 -10.29 -12.57 -7.70
CA ASP A 151 -8.84 -12.79 -7.81
C ASP A 151 -8.11 -11.80 -8.74
N TYR A 152 -8.81 -10.79 -9.25
CA TYR A 152 -8.24 -9.73 -10.09
C TYR A 152 -8.61 -8.35 -9.53
N VAL A 153 -7.77 -7.36 -9.80
CA VAL A 153 -7.93 -6.01 -9.21
C VAL A 153 -9.03 -5.25 -9.93
N GLY A 154 -8.95 -5.12 -11.26
CA GLY A 154 -9.84 -4.36 -12.11
C GLY A 154 -10.20 -2.98 -11.52
N VAL A 155 -11.48 -2.62 -11.56
CA VAL A 155 -11.98 -1.35 -11.01
C VAL A 155 -11.84 -1.18 -9.50
N SER A 156 -11.36 -2.20 -8.77
CA SER A 156 -11.12 -2.06 -7.33
C SER A 156 -9.99 -1.07 -7.05
N SER A 157 -8.96 -1.00 -7.89
CA SER A 157 -7.88 -0.03 -7.76
C SER A 157 -7.57 0.67 -9.08
N LEU A 158 -7.50 2.00 -9.02
CA LEU A 158 -6.94 2.84 -10.09
C LEU A 158 -5.67 3.58 -9.62
N ALA A 159 -5.12 3.18 -8.47
CA ALA A 159 -3.88 3.65 -7.80
C ALA A 159 -3.88 3.32 -6.30
N CYS A 160 -5.05 3.00 -5.74
CA CYS A 160 -5.25 2.71 -4.32
C CYS A 160 -4.52 1.45 -3.88
N THR A 161 -4.27 1.36 -2.58
CA THR A 161 -3.88 0.10 -1.95
C THR A 161 -5.13 -0.65 -1.56
N VAL A 162 -5.39 -1.80 -2.19
CA VAL A 162 -6.66 -2.52 -2.00
C VAL A 162 -6.42 -3.87 -1.38
N THR A 163 -7.10 -4.17 -0.27
CA THR A 163 -7.01 -5.50 0.37
C THR A 163 -7.76 -6.54 -0.44
N LYS A 164 -7.26 -7.79 -0.45
CA LYS A 164 -8.02 -8.93 -0.98
C LYS A 164 -9.30 -9.18 -0.18
N ALA A 165 -9.34 -8.81 1.09
CA ALA A 165 -10.56 -8.81 1.90
C ALA A 165 -11.60 -7.81 1.37
N THR A 166 -12.88 -8.15 1.50
CA THR A 166 -14.03 -7.27 1.26
C THR A 166 -14.39 -6.45 2.49
N TRP A 167 -15.25 -5.45 2.30
CA TRP A 167 -15.76 -4.58 3.37
C TRP A 167 -16.41 -5.29 4.56
N LYS A 168 -16.87 -6.53 4.37
CA LYS A 168 -17.56 -7.32 5.38
C LYS A 168 -16.66 -8.36 6.03
N ASP A 169 -15.47 -8.59 5.47
CA ASP A 169 -14.58 -9.63 5.95
C ASP A 169 -13.90 -9.18 7.23
N ARG A 170 -13.72 -10.16 8.13
CA ARG A 170 -13.10 -9.93 9.43
C ARG A 170 -11.70 -9.34 9.30
N GLU A 171 -10.95 -9.76 8.29
CA GLU A 171 -9.60 -9.24 8.01
C GLU A 171 -9.60 -7.72 7.82
N TRP A 172 -10.53 -7.18 7.02
CA TRP A 172 -10.68 -5.74 6.85
C TRP A 172 -11.15 -5.06 8.14
N LEU A 173 -12.18 -5.61 8.79
CA LEU A 173 -12.77 -5.01 9.98
C LEU A 173 -11.78 -4.93 11.14
N ASP A 174 -11.02 -6.00 11.38
CA ASP A 174 -10.01 -6.05 12.44
C ASP A 174 -8.83 -5.11 12.12
N PHE A 175 -8.39 -5.06 10.86
CA PHE A 175 -7.36 -4.11 10.42
C PHE A 175 -7.79 -2.65 10.61
N TYR A 176 -8.95 -2.28 10.09
CA TYR A 176 -9.43 -0.91 10.16
C TYR A 176 -9.68 -0.46 11.60
N LYS A 177 -10.19 -1.37 12.45
CA LYS A 177 -10.36 -1.12 13.87
C LYS A 177 -9.02 -0.89 14.57
N ALA A 178 -8.00 -1.70 14.28
CA ALA A 178 -6.66 -1.50 14.83
C ALA A 178 -6.07 -0.14 14.42
N PHE A 179 -6.21 0.21 13.14
CA PHE A 179 -5.79 1.51 12.62
C PHE A 179 -6.48 2.69 13.35
N LEU A 180 -7.79 2.61 13.57
CA LEU A 180 -8.53 3.65 14.32
C LEU A 180 -8.01 3.82 15.75
N MET A 181 -7.67 2.72 16.43
CA MET A 181 -7.11 2.78 17.78
C MET A 181 -5.73 3.43 17.79
N ALA A 182 -4.85 3.05 16.85
CA ALA A 182 -3.53 3.61 16.75
C ALA A 182 -3.56 5.10 16.39
N GLU A 183 -4.45 5.49 15.47
CA GLU A 183 -4.64 6.89 15.11
C GLU A 183 -5.13 7.72 16.31
N ALA A 184 -6.08 7.21 17.08
CA ALA A 184 -6.56 7.86 18.29
C ALA A 184 -5.45 7.99 19.35
N ALA A 185 -4.66 6.95 19.57
CA ALA A 185 -3.54 6.96 20.50
C ALA A 185 -2.44 7.97 20.07
N ALA A 186 -2.13 8.04 18.78
CA ALA A 186 -1.16 8.99 18.24
C ALA A 186 -1.65 10.44 18.38
N LYS A 187 -2.93 10.71 18.09
CA LYS A 187 -3.55 12.03 18.31
C LYS A 187 -3.53 12.46 19.77
N ALA A 188 -3.74 11.54 20.71
CA ALA A 188 -3.70 11.83 22.14
C ALA A 188 -2.30 12.23 22.62
N LYS A 189 -1.25 11.65 22.03
CA LYS A 189 0.16 11.96 22.36
C LYS A 189 0.69 13.19 21.63
N ASN A 190 0.21 13.46 20.42
CA ASN A 190 0.69 14.53 19.56
C ASN A 190 -0.49 15.36 19.00
N PRO A 191 -0.77 16.55 19.56
CA PRO A 191 -1.81 17.44 19.06
C PRO A 191 -1.61 17.91 17.61
N LYS A 192 -0.38 17.80 17.06
CA LYS A 192 -0.04 18.11 15.67
C LYS A 192 0.00 16.86 14.78
N PHE A 193 -0.60 15.76 15.22
CA PHE A 193 -0.64 14.52 14.44
C PHE A 193 -1.29 14.75 13.07
N GLN A 194 -0.57 14.35 12.01
CA GLN A 194 -0.98 14.56 10.62
C GLN A 194 -1.41 13.27 9.90
N GLY A 195 -1.48 12.15 10.60
CA GLY A 195 -1.75 10.83 10.02
C GLY A 195 -0.64 9.82 10.32
N ILE A 196 -0.96 8.55 10.20
CA ILE A 196 -0.03 7.43 10.38
C ILE A 196 0.94 7.40 9.18
N PRO A 197 2.25 7.22 9.40
CA PRO A 197 3.21 7.00 8.32
C PRO A 197 2.87 5.78 7.46
N TYR A 198 2.93 5.95 6.14
CA TYR A 198 2.75 4.89 5.16
C TYR A 198 3.91 4.89 4.16
N ALA A 199 4.76 3.87 4.26
CA ALA A 199 5.85 3.63 3.33
C ALA A 199 5.41 2.63 2.25
N ILE A 200 5.73 2.91 0.99
CA ILE A 200 5.56 2.00 -0.14
C ILE A 200 6.95 1.67 -0.69
N HIS A 201 7.20 0.39 -0.92
CA HIS A 201 8.43 -0.13 -1.50
C HIS A 201 8.13 -1.03 -2.71
N ASN A 202 8.97 -0.93 -3.74
CA ASN A 202 8.96 -1.86 -4.87
C ASN A 202 9.62 -3.18 -4.51
N GLN A 203 9.42 -4.18 -5.38
CA GLN A 203 9.97 -5.51 -5.22
C GLN A 203 11.51 -5.53 -5.08
N ASP A 204 12.23 -4.60 -5.72
CA ASP A 204 13.69 -4.50 -5.61
C ASP A 204 14.21 -4.47 -4.16
N LEU A 205 13.49 -3.78 -3.26
CA LEU A 205 13.87 -3.75 -1.85
C LEU A 205 13.69 -5.13 -1.21
N ALA A 206 12.60 -5.81 -1.52
CA ALA A 206 12.37 -7.16 -1.02
C ALA A 206 13.43 -8.13 -1.54
N LEU A 207 13.78 -8.06 -2.82
CA LEU A 207 14.81 -8.91 -3.42
C LEU A 207 16.19 -8.66 -2.77
N LYS A 208 16.53 -7.41 -2.45
CA LYS A 208 17.73 -7.06 -1.66
C LYS A 208 17.70 -7.74 -0.29
N ILE A 209 16.60 -7.62 0.46
CA ILE A 209 16.45 -8.24 1.79
C ILE A 209 16.56 -9.77 1.69
N LEU A 210 15.95 -10.37 0.67
CA LEU A 210 15.97 -11.82 0.42
C LEU A 210 17.35 -12.32 -0.05
N GLY A 211 18.26 -11.42 -0.45
CA GLY A 211 19.58 -11.76 -0.99
C GLY A 211 19.52 -12.26 -2.44
N GLU A 212 18.46 -11.90 -3.17
CA GLU A 212 18.21 -12.30 -4.56
C GLU A 212 18.83 -11.31 -5.57
N VAL A 213 19.23 -10.12 -5.11
CA VAL A 213 20.04 -9.16 -5.87
C VAL A 213 21.19 -8.64 -5.01
N LYS A 214 22.31 -8.31 -5.65
CA LYS A 214 23.51 -7.75 -5.00
C LYS A 214 23.52 -6.22 -5.08
#